data_AF-A0A352FEE4-F1
#
_entry.id   AF-A0A352FEE4-F1
#
_cell.length_a   1.000
_cell.length_b   1.000
_cell.length_c   1.000
_cell.angle_alpha   90.00
_cell.angle_beta   90.00
_cell.angle_gamma   90.00
#
_symmetry.space_group_name_H-M   'P 1'
#
loop_
_entity.id
_entity.type
_entity.pdbx_description
1 polymer ?
#
loop_
_entity_poly.entity_id
_entity_poly.type
_entity_poly.pdbx_seq_one_letter_code
_entity_poly.pdbx_strand_id
1 'polypeptide(L)'
;MMNIIFYKTGRTHGSYGRTHGSSPTQALFLAFALLLTLNVNGQEPASPVDLVNPRIGGISHVLMPTFPTVHRPYGMVRFFPVTSPGISDSYLGGRIYGFPLNRPEHRGRGVLTVIPVSGIEAVQKTNLSSAIDHDFEKVTPYQYSVLLEDNNISVDFAPTERCGFFQFTPESTTDLV
;
A
#
# COMPACT_ATOMS: atom_id res chain seq x y z
N MET A 1 36.87 19.64 -17.73
CA MET A 1 38.24 19.89 -18.22
C MET A 1 39.23 19.37 -17.18
N MET A 2 39.89 18.24 -17.41
CA MET A 2 41.06 17.83 -16.65
C MET A 2 41.95 16.99 -17.58
N ASN A 3 43.10 17.55 -17.94
CA ASN A 3 44.06 16.99 -18.90
C ASN A 3 44.87 15.88 -18.25
N ILE A 4 45.04 14.76 -18.95
CA ILE A 4 46.00 13.71 -18.58
C ILE A 4 47.24 13.89 -19.47
N ILE A 5 48.36 14.20 -18.82
CA ILE A 5 49.67 14.45 -19.44
C ILE A 5 50.35 13.10 -19.72
N PHE A 6 50.73 12.86 -20.97
CA PHE A 6 51.56 11.72 -21.37
C PHE A 6 53.04 12.08 -21.23
N TYR A 7 53.79 11.37 -20.39
CA TYR A 7 55.25 11.37 -20.46
C TYR A 7 55.71 10.20 -21.34
N LYS A 8 56.45 10.55 -22.40
CA LYS A 8 57.14 9.61 -23.30
C LYS A 8 58.62 9.62 -22.95
N THR A 9 59.13 8.53 -22.40
CA THR A 9 60.57 8.29 -22.28
C THR A 9 60.89 7.00 -22.99
N GLY A 10 61.56 7.10 -24.14
CA GLY A 10 62.03 5.95 -24.88
C GLY A 10 63.33 5.40 -24.31
N ARG A 11 63.50 4.07 -24.36
CA ARG A 11 64.75 3.43 -24.79
C ARG A 11 64.47 1.98 -25.16
N THR A 12 64.92 1.64 -26.36
CA THR A 12 64.94 0.32 -26.97
C THR A 12 65.96 -0.59 -26.29
N HIS A 13 65.60 -1.83 -25.99
CA HIS A 13 66.46 -3.01 -26.13
C HIS A 13 65.61 -4.27 -25.98
N GLY A 14 65.69 -5.16 -26.97
CA GLY A 14 64.93 -6.40 -26.97
C GLY A 14 65.45 -7.40 -25.95
N SER A 15 64.53 -8.15 -25.34
CA SER A 15 64.68 -9.59 -25.10
C SER A 15 63.34 -10.17 -24.60
N TYR A 16 63.04 -11.36 -25.11
CA TYR A 16 62.03 -12.34 -24.69
C TYR A 16 61.40 -12.14 -23.29
N GLY A 17 60.06 -12.07 -23.22
CA GLY A 17 59.35 -12.07 -21.94
C GLY A 17 57.82 -12.17 -22.09
N ARG A 18 57.31 -13.40 -21.99
CA ARG A 18 55.92 -13.81 -21.69
C ARG A 18 54.81 -12.77 -21.92
N THR A 19 54.10 -12.91 -23.04
CA THR A 19 52.68 -12.54 -23.08
C THR A 19 51.96 -13.41 -22.04
N HIS A 20 51.57 -12.86 -20.90
CA HIS A 20 50.58 -13.51 -20.03
C HIS A 20 49.26 -13.51 -20.82
N GLY A 21 49.06 -14.55 -21.64
CA GLY A 21 47.79 -14.82 -22.27
C GLY A 21 46.78 -15.04 -21.15
N SER A 22 45.79 -14.14 -21.06
CA SER A 22 44.63 -14.33 -20.20
C SER A 22 44.04 -15.70 -20.54
N SER A 23 44.11 -16.65 -19.61
CA SER A 23 43.59 -18.00 -19.86
C SER A 23 42.09 -17.90 -20.18
N PRO A 24 41.54 -18.77 -21.04
CA PRO A 24 40.12 -18.73 -21.39
C PRO A 24 39.20 -18.82 -20.17
N THR A 25 39.70 -19.44 -19.09
CA THR A 25 39.05 -19.50 -17.77
C THR A 25 38.93 -18.14 -17.07
N GLN A 26 39.91 -17.25 -17.20
CA GLN A 26 39.86 -15.89 -16.62
C GLN A 26 38.87 -15.00 -17.37
N ALA A 27 38.80 -15.13 -18.70
CA ALA A 27 37.82 -14.42 -19.51
C ALA A 27 36.38 -14.87 -19.20
N LEU A 28 36.17 -16.17 -18.94
CA LEU A 28 34.86 -16.70 -18.55
C LEU A 28 34.42 -16.19 -17.17
N PHE A 29 35.35 -16.12 -16.21
CA PHE A 29 35.07 -15.57 -14.88
C PHE A 29 34.75 -14.07 -14.92
N LEU A 30 35.46 -13.29 -15.73
CA LEU A 30 35.18 -11.86 -15.93
C LEU A 30 33.84 -11.64 -16.64
N ALA A 31 33.50 -12.45 -17.64
CA ALA A 31 32.21 -12.39 -18.32
C ALA A 31 31.05 -12.77 -17.37
N PHE A 32 31.24 -13.76 -16.51
CA PHE A 32 30.26 -14.17 -15.50
C PHE A 32 30.05 -13.09 -14.43
N ALA A 33 31.14 -12.47 -13.93
CA ALA A 33 31.07 -11.36 -12.99
C ALA A 33 30.37 -10.13 -13.61
N LEU A 34 30.63 -9.84 -14.89
CA LEU A 34 29.95 -8.77 -15.62
C LEU A 34 28.45 -9.06 -15.78
N LEU A 35 28.07 -10.32 -16.07
CA LEU A 35 26.67 -10.75 -16.18
C LEU A 35 25.89 -10.61 -14.86
N LEU A 36 26.56 -10.84 -13.72
CA LEU A 36 25.98 -10.65 -12.39
C LEU A 36 25.69 -9.18 -12.08
N THR A 37 26.56 -8.24 -12.51
CA THR A 37 26.35 -6.80 -12.26
C THR A 37 25.24 -6.17 -13.11
N LEU A 38 24.94 -6.75 -14.28
CA LEU A 38 23.87 -6.25 -15.16
C LEU A 38 22.45 -6.52 -14.60
N ASN A 39 22.31 -7.47 -13.67
CA ASN A 39 21.05 -7.79 -13.01
C ASN A 39 20.76 -6.93 -11.76
N VAL A 40 21.65 -5.99 -11.39
CA VAL A 40 21.46 -5.06 -10.26
C VAL A 40 20.80 -3.77 -10.75
N ASN A 41 19.62 -3.87 -11.35
CA ASN A 41 18.77 -2.71 -11.63
C ASN A 41 17.32 -3.09 -11.33
N GLY A 42 16.66 -2.31 -10.44
CA GLY A 42 15.20 -2.30 -10.35
C GLY A 42 14.58 -2.50 -8.97
N GLN A 43 15.12 -1.92 -7.91
CA GLN A 43 14.27 -1.53 -6.78
C GLN A 43 13.98 -0.04 -6.92
N GLU A 44 12.77 0.30 -7.38
CA GLU A 44 12.28 1.65 -7.26
C GLU A 44 12.33 2.04 -5.77
N PRO A 45 12.95 3.17 -5.41
CA PRO A 45 12.98 3.59 -4.02
C PRO A 45 11.54 3.80 -3.54
N ALA A 46 11.22 3.25 -2.36
CA ALA A 46 9.89 3.40 -1.76
C ALA A 46 9.53 4.89 -1.71
N SER A 47 8.34 5.22 -2.21
CA SER A 47 7.89 6.60 -2.20
C SER A 47 7.58 7.02 -0.75
N PRO A 48 7.72 8.30 -0.37
CA PRO A 48 7.45 8.72 1.00
C PRO A 48 6.03 8.39 1.50
N VAL A 49 5.06 8.26 0.58
CA VAL A 49 3.68 7.90 0.95
C VAL A 49 3.54 6.41 1.32
N ASP A 50 4.39 5.54 0.79
CA ASP A 50 4.39 4.09 1.09
C ASP A 50 4.86 3.80 2.53
N LEU A 51 5.58 4.75 3.13
CA LEU A 51 6.04 4.65 4.53
C LEU A 51 4.97 5.05 5.54
N VAL A 52 3.86 5.64 5.09
CA VAL A 52 2.80 6.14 5.99
C VAL A 52 1.81 5.03 6.31
N ASN A 53 1.65 4.73 7.60
CA ASN A 53 0.62 3.84 8.10
C ASN A 53 -0.49 4.62 8.82
N PRO A 54 -1.69 4.79 8.22
CA PRO A 54 -2.79 5.52 8.84
C PRO A 54 -3.42 4.82 10.06
N ARG A 55 -3.06 3.56 10.36
CA ARG A 55 -3.54 2.86 11.57
C ARG A 55 -2.78 3.22 12.84
N ILE A 56 -1.67 3.96 12.74
CA ILE A 56 -0.90 4.39 13.93
C ILE A 56 -1.80 5.24 14.83
N GLY A 57 -1.95 4.81 16.09
CA GLY A 57 -2.82 5.46 17.07
C GLY A 57 -4.28 4.97 17.08
N GLY A 58 -4.60 3.88 16.36
CA GLY A 58 -5.95 3.29 16.30
C GLY A 58 -6.38 2.47 17.53
N ILE A 59 -5.53 2.37 18.56
CA ILE A 59 -5.82 1.76 19.86
C ILE A 59 -5.55 2.81 20.93
N SER A 60 -6.51 3.06 21.82
CA SER A 60 -6.32 3.99 22.93
C SER A 60 -7.10 3.59 24.18
N HIS A 61 -6.42 3.59 25.32
CA HIS A 61 -6.98 3.22 26.62
C HIS A 61 -7.59 4.41 27.40
N VAL A 62 -7.17 5.65 27.09
CA VAL A 62 -7.57 6.88 27.84
C VAL A 62 -7.94 8.03 26.92
N LEU A 63 -7.37 8.11 25.72
CA LEU A 63 -7.63 9.18 24.76
C LEU A 63 -8.56 8.72 23.63
N MET A 64 -9.06 9.67 22.84
CA MET A 64 -9.73 9.32 21.58
C MET A 64 -8.70 8.77 20.60
N PRO A 65 -8.87 7.55 20.07
CA PRO A 65 -7.96 6.96 19.08
C PRO A 65 -8.01 7.73 17.76
N THR A 66 -6.96 7.53 16.97
CA THR A 66 -6.87 8.06 15.60
C THR A 66 -7.54 7.07 14.65
N PHE A 67 -8.44 7.59 13.83
CA PHE A 67 -9.14 6.75 12.84
C PHE A 67 -8.28 6.60 11.58
N PRO A 68 -8.31 5.43 10.92
CA PRO A 68 -7.64 5.19 9.65
C PRO A 68 -8.34 5.97 8.53
N THR A 69 -8.16 7.29 8.55
CA THR A 69 -8.84 8.23 7.67
C THR A 69 -8.05 8.35 6.39
N VAL A 70 -8.74 8.17 5.27
CA VAL A 70 -8.19 8.36 3.93
C VAL A 70 -8.69 9.70 3.42
N HIS A 71 -7.76 10.55 2.95
CA HIS A 71 -8.06 11.86 2.38
C HIS A 71 -6.85 12.45 1.65
N ARG A 72 -7.10 13.41 0.76
CA ARG A 72 -6.01 14.31 0.31
C ARG A 72 -5.64 15.32 1.39
N PRO A 73 -4.39 15.82 1.43
CA PRO A 73 -4.03 16.92 2.31
C PRO A 73 -5.00 18.09 2.15
N TYR A 74 -5.58 18.55 3.27
CA TYR A 74 -6.61 19.62 3.30
C TYR A 74 -7.87 19.33 2.48
N GLY A 75 -8.16 18.06 2.17
CA GLY A 75 -9.38 17.65 1.50
C GLY A 75 -10.62 17.94 2.35
N MET A 76 -11.70 18.34 1.66
CA MET A 76 -13.03 18.52 2.25
C MET A 76 -13.69 17.18 2.56
N VAL A 77 -13.41 16.16 1.73
CA VAL A 77 -13.95 14.81 1.88
C VAL A 77 -12.94 13.91 2.59
N ARG A 78 -13.42 13.21 3.62
CA ARG A 78 -12.65 12.26 4.41
C ARG A 78 -13.46 10.98 4.59
N PHE A 79 -12.88 9.86 4.22
CA PHE A 79 -13.49 8.55 4.38
C PHE A 79 -12.79 7.75 5.47
N PHE A 80 -13.54 6.92 6.19
CA PHE A 80 -13.03 6.08 7.26
C PHE A 80 -14.04 4.94 7.55
N PRO A 81 -13.59 3.76 7.98
CA PRO A 81 -14.50 2.71 8.44
C PRO A 81 -15.11 3.05 9.81
N VAL A 82 -16.41 2.80 10.00
CA VAL A 82 -17.08 2.89 11.31
C VAL A 82 -17.13 1.51 11.93
N THR A 83 -16.40 1.29 13.01
CA THR A 83 -16.22 -0.06 13.60
C THR A 83 -17.16 -0.40 14.75
N SER A 84 -17.80 0.58 15.40
CA SER A 84 -18.87 0.31 16.37
C SER A 84 -19.60 1.59 16.80
N PRO A 85 -20.90 1.52 17.10
CA PRO A 85 -21.57 2.53 17.91
C PRO A 85 -21.12 2.42 19.38
N GLY A 86 -20.04 3.11 19.75
CA GLY A 86 -19.63 3.31 21.16
C GLY A 86 -18.21 2.88 21.50
N ILE A 87 -17.59 2.05 20.67
CA ILE A 87 -16.14 1.79 20.73
C ILE A 87 -15.48 2.74 19.75
N SER A 88 -14.58 3.59 20.27
CA SER A 88 -13.85 4.52 19.42
C SER A 88 -12.63 3.85 18.77
N ASP A 89 -12.14 2.75 19.34
CA ASP A 89 -10.99 1.99 18.82
C ASP A 89 -11.31 1.36 17.47
N SER A 90 -10.58 1.78 16.46
CA SER A 90 -10.74 1.26 15.10
C SER A 90 -10.07 -0.10 14.92
N TYR A 91 -9.02 -0.41 15.70
CA TYR A 91 -8.28 -1.67 15.55
C TYR A 91 -8.84 -2.81 16.41
N LEU A 92 -9.50 -2.51 17.53
CA LEU A 92 -10.13 -3.56 18.36
C LEU A 92 -11.56 -3.87 17.91
N GLY A 93 -12.12 -3.07 17.01
CA GLY A 93 -13.46 -3.28 16.47
C GLY A 93 -13.45 -4.36 15.39
N GLY A 94 -13.84 -5.58 15.74
CA GLY A 94 -13.89 -6.71 14.79
C GLY A 94 -15.03 -6.69 13.78
N ARG A 95 -15.73 -5.56 13.62
CA ARG A 95 -16.86 -5.42 12.70
C ARG A 95 -16.90 -4.01 12.11
N ILE A 96 -17.41 -3.86 10.89
CA ILE A 96 -17.71 -2.58 10.26
C ILE A 96 -19.22 -2.40 10.14
N TYR A 97 -19.72 -1.26 10.60
CA TYR A 97 -21.13 -0.84 10.52
C TYR A 97 -21.39 0.09 9.33
N GLY A 98 -20.34 0.47 8.62
CA GLY A 98 -20.42 1.12 7.31
C GLY A 98 -19.36 2.19 7.11
N PHE A 99 -19.50 2.87 5.99
CA PHE A 99 -18.58 3.87 5.47
C PHE A 99 -19.33 5.19 5.26
N PRO A 100 -18.99 6.25 5.99
CA PRO A 100 -19.59 7.55 5.81
C PRO A 100 -19.04 8.24 4.57
N LEU A 101 -19.92 8.92 3.84
CA LEU A 101 -19.57 9.68 2.65
C LEU A 101 -18.83 10.98 2.97
N ASN A 102 -18.81 11.42 4.23
CA ASN A 102 -17.89 12.46 4.66
C ASN A 102 -17.69 12.47 6.19
N ARG A 103 -16.56 13.00 6.65
CA ARG A 103 -16.33 13.44 8.03
C ARG A 103 -15.97 14.94 8.09
N PRO A 104 -16.93 15.83 8.35
CA PRO A 104 -16.63 17.25 8.48
C PRO A 104 -15.85 17.54 9.77
N GLU A 105 -16.21 16.86 10.87
CA GLU A 105 -15.61 17.05 12.19
C GLU A 105 -14.41 16.14 12.40
N HIS A 106 -13.42 16.58 13.18
CA HIS A 106 -12.23 15.77 13.47
C HIS A 106 -12.57 14.47 14.24
N ARG A 107 -13.51 14.55 15.19
CA ARG A 107 -13.91 13.43 16.09
C ARG A 107 -15.41 13.15 16.07
N GLY A 108 -16.12 13.78 15.15
CA GLY A 108 -17.57 13.65 15.03
C GLY A 108 -17.98 12.43 14.22
N ARG A 109 -19.31 12.27 14.12
CA ARG A 109 -19.92 11.23 13.30
C ARG A 109 -19.80 11.61 11.82
N GLY A 110 -19.81 10.58 10.97
CA GLY A 110 -19.86 10.78 9.54
C GLY A 110 -21.22 11.31 9.08
N VAL A 111 -21.22 12.00 7.94
CA VAL A 111 -22.43 12.42 7.24
C VAL A 111 -22.78 11.34 6.23
N LEU A 112 -23.95 10.71 6.43
CA LEU A 112 -24.52 9.64 5.60
C LEU A 112 -23.62 8.41 5.48
N THR A 113 -23.99 7.31 6.16
CA THR A 113 -23.24 6.04 6.14
C THR A 113 -23.84 5.07 5.14
N VAL A 114 -22.97 4.47 4.33
CA VAL A 114 -23.30 3.43 3.36
C VAL A 114 -22.63 2.12 3.79
N ILE A 115 -23.35 1.01 3.71
CA ILE A 115 -22.80 -0.33 3.90
C ILE A 115 -23.35 -1.23 2.78
N PRO A 116 -22.48 -1.88 1.98
CA PRO A 116 -22.93 -2.84 1.00
C PRO A 116 -23.31 -4.16 1.69
N VAL A 117 -24.42 -4.75 1.26
CA VAL A 117 -24.95 -6.01 1.79
C VAL A 117 -25.36 -6.93 0.64
N SER A 118 -25.25 -8.24 0.86
CA SER A 118 -25.67 -9.25 -0.11
C SER A 118 -26.89 -10.01 0.43
N GLY A 119 -27.90 -10.22 -0.40
CA GLY A 119 -29.13 -10.94 -0.04
C GLY A 119 -30.20 -10.10 0.67
N ILE A 120 -31.46 -10.56 0.58
CA ILE A 120 -32.65 -9.87 1.10
C ILE A 120 -32.71 -9.93 2.64
N GLU A 121 -32.29 -11.05 3.23
CA GLU A 121 -32.29 -11.23 4.69
C GLU A 121 -31.31 -10.29 5.40
N ALA A 122 -30.20 -9.93 4.74
CA ALA A 122 -29.22 -9.00 5.30
C ALA A 122 -29.79 -7.59 5.49
N VAL A 123 -30.67 -7.13 4.58
CA VAL A 123 -31.31 -5.81 4.65
C VAL A 123 -32.30 -5.73 5.83
N GLN A 124 -32.89 -6.86 6.23
CA GLN A 124 -33.86 -6.93 7.33
C GLN A 124 -33.21 -7.02 8.71
N LYS A 125 -31.89 -7.15 8.80
CA LYS A 125 -31.17 -7.18 10.09
C LYS A 125 -31.31 -5.84 10.80
N THR A 126 -31.64 -5.90 12.09
CA THR A 126 -31.72 -4.72 12.97
C THR A 126 -30.40 -3.96 13.09
N ASN A 127 -29.26 -4.62 12.85
CA ASN A 127 -27.93 -4.01 12.81
C ASN A 127 -27.16 -4.47 11.56
N LEU A 128 -27.10 -3.59 10.56
CA LEU A 128 -26.26 -3.78 9.37
C LEU A 128 -24.79 -3.66 9.77
N SER A 129 -24.07 -4.78 9.76
CA SER A 129 -22.63 -4.83 10.01
C SER A 129 -22.02 -6.07 9.35
N SER A 130 -20.72 -6.03 9.08
CA SER A 130 -19.95 -7.19 8.64
C SER A 130 -18.74 -7.40 9.55
N ALA A 131 -18.38 -8.65 9.82
CA ALA A 131 -17.06 -9.02 10.34
C ALA A 131 -15.95 -8.54 9.40
N ILE A 132 -14.78 -8.28 9.99
CA ILE A 132 -13.55 -7.92 9.28
C ILE A 132 -12.35 -8.65 9.87
N ASP A 133 -11.39 -8.92 9.00
CA ASP A 133 -10.03 -9.34 9.36
C ASP A 133 -9.03 -8.26 8.88
N HIS A 134 -8.10 -7.87 9.74
CA HIS A 134 -7.06 -6.90 9.42
C HIS A 134 -6.04 -7.43 8.40
N ASP A 135 -5.94 -8.75 8.22
CA ASP A 135 -5.12 -9.37 7.18
C ASP A 135 -5.69 -9.10 5.77
N PHE A 136 -7.01 -8.91 5.67
CA PHE A 136 -7.70 -8.51 4.44
C PHE A 136 -8.01 -7.00 4.37
N GLU A 137 -7.47 -6.21 5.30
CA GLU A 137 -7.65 -4.75 5.34
C GLU A 137 -6.34 -4.04 4.97
N LYS A 138 -6.36 -3.28 3.87
CA LYS A 138 -5.26 -2.43 3.43
C LYS A 138 -5.64 -0.97 3.55
N VAL A 139 -4.82 -0.21 4.26
CA VAL A 139 -5.04 1.22 4.51
C VAL A 139 -3.82 2.01 4.08
N THR A 140 -4.03 2.94 3.15
CA THR A 140 -3.02 3.92 2.72
C THR A 140 -3.62 5.33 2.86
N PRO A 141 -2.81 6.41 2.83
CA PRO A 141 -3.34 7.77 2.90
C PRO A 141 -4.33 8.14 1.78
N TYR A 142 -4.27 7.45 0.64
CA TYR A 142 -5.06 7.76 -0.57
C TYR A 142 -6.11 6.70 -0.94
N GLN A 143 -6.03 5.49 -0.38
CA GLN A 143 -6.98 4.40 -0.62
C GLN A 143 -7.16 3.51 0.60
N TYR A 144 -8.39 3.05 0.77
CA TYR A 144 -8.77 2.00 1.73
C TYR A 144 -9.36 0.81 0.96
N SER A 145 -9.02 -0.40 1.37
CA SER A 145 -9.52 -1.66 0.83
C SER A 145 -9.82 -2.63 1.98
N VAL A 146 -10.98 -3.26 2.00
CA VAL A 146 -11.33 -4.28 2.99
C VAL A 146 -12.25 -5.34 2.39
N LEU A 147 -12.12 -6.57 2.86
CA LEU A 147 -13.11 -7.62 2.64
C LEU A 147 -14.15 -7.61 3.78
N LEU A 148 -15.42 -7.44 3.41
CA LEU A 148 -16.54 -7.63 4.33
C LEU A 148 -16.92 -9.11 4.32
N GLU A 149 -16.42 -9.87 5.30
CA GLU A 149 -16.52 -11.33 5.32
C GLU A 149 -17.96 -11.85 5.38
N ASP A 150 -18.84 -11.20 6.14
CA ASP A 150 -20.23 -11.67 6.30
C ASP A 150 -21.04 -11.57 5.01
N ASN A 151 -20.69 -10.61 4.14
CA ASN A 151 -21.39 -10.38 2.87
C ASN A 151 -20.60 -10.86 1.65
N ASN A 152 -19.35 -11.26 1.86
CA ASN A 152 -18.38 -11.59 0.83
C ASN A 152 -18.25 -10.50 -0.25
N ILE A 153 -18.10 -9.25 0.20
CA ILE A 153 -17.98 -8.06 -0.66
C ILE A 153 -16.66 -7.38 -0.35
N SER A 154 -15.82 -7.22 -1.37
CA SER A 154 -14.67 -6.34 -1.29
C SER A 154 -15.09 -4.89 -1.48
N VAL A 155 -14.63 -4.02 -0.60
CA VAL A 155 -14.92 -2.59 -0.60
C VAL A 155 -13.64 -1.82 -0.75
N ASP A 156 -13.58 -0.99 -1.79
CA ASP A 156 -12.49 -0.07 -2.06
C ASP A 156 -13.03 1.36 -2.10
N PHE A 157 -12.29 2.30 -1.51
CA PHE A 157 -12.59 3.71 -1.71
C PHE A 157 -11.35 4.59 -1.78
N ALA A 158 -11.46 5.63 -2.60
CA ALA A 158 -10.44 6.64 -2.81
C ALA A 158 -11.07 8.05 -2.86
N PRO A 159 -10.74 8.94 -1.91
CA PRO A 159 -11.22 10.31 -1.91
C PRO A 159 -10.36 11.23 -2.79
N THR A 160 -11.00 12.27 -3.31
CA THR A 160 -10.38 13.44 -3.93
C THR A 160 -10.50 14.64 -2.98
N GLU A 161 -10.28 15.86 -3.44
CA GLU A 161 -10.47 17.06 -2.60
C GLU A 161 -11.91 17.27 -2.16
N ARG A 162 -12.90 16.97 -3.01
CA ARG A 162 -14.32 17.32 -2.80
C ARG A 162 -15.30 16.18 -3.13
N CYS A 163 -14.82 15.11 -3.72
CA CYS A 163 -15.59 13.93 -4.11
C CYS A 163 -14.82 12.67 -3.68
N GLY A 164 -15.37 11.49 -3.91
CA GLY A 164 -14.62 10.25 -3.82
C GLY A 164 -15.33 9.12 -4.52
N PHE A 165 -14.58 8.06 -4.78
CA PHE A 165 -15.05 6.88 -5.48
C PHE A 165 -15.17 5.73 -4.49
N PHE A 166 -16.30 5.02 -4.56
CA PHE A 166 -16.52 3.75 -3.88
C PHE A 166 -16.67 2.67 -4.95
N GLN A 167 -15.97 1.57 -4.77
CA GLN A 167 -16.11 0.37 -5.56
C GLN A 167 -16.52 -0.76 -4.62
N PHE A 168 -17.61 -1.43 -4.99
CA PHE A 168 -18.12 -2.59 -4.29
C PHE A 168 -18.03 -3.76 -5.25
N THR A 169 -17.24 -4.77 -4.90
CA THR A 169 -17.03 -5.97 -5.71
C THR A 169 -17.57 -7.16 -4.92
N PRO A 170 -18.81 -7.61 -5.19
CA PRO A 170 -19.28 -8.88 -4.68
C PRO A 170 -18.44 -10.01 -5.28
N GLU A 171 -18.11 -11.04 -4.51
CA GLU A 171 -17.63 -12.27 -5.12
C GLU A 171 -18.75 -12.87 -6.00
N SER A 172 -18.37 -13.45 -7.14
CA SER A 172 -19.33 -14.04 -8.07
C SER A 172 -20.07 -15.19 -7.39
N THR A 173 -21.31 -14.94 -6.98
CA THR A 173 -22.26 -15.98 -6.59
C THR A 173 -22.54 -16.85 -7.81
N THR A 174 -21.77 -17.93 -7.97
CA THR A 174 -22.04 -18.95 -9.02
C THR A 174 -23.14 -19.92 -8.59
N ASP A 175 -23.63 -19.84 -7.35
CA ASP A 175 -24.61 -20.79 -6.82
C ASP A 175 -25.82 -20.05 -6.26
N LEU A 176 -26.84 -19.86 -7.11
CA LEU A 176 -28.25 -19.82 -6.70
C LEU A 176 -29.10 -20.43 -7.82
N VAL A 177 -29.23 -21.76 -7.75
CA VAL A 177 -30.36 -22.54 -8.30
C VAL A 177 -31.52 -22.45 -7.32
#